data_AF-A0A6L5QGU6-F1
#
_entry.id   AF-A0A6L5QGU6-F1
#
_cell.length_a   1.000
_cell.length_b   1.000
_cell.length_c   1.000
_cell.angle_alpha   90.00
_cell.angle_beta   90.00
_cell.angle_gamma   90.00
#
_symmetry.space_group_name_H-M   'P 1'
#
loop_
_entity.id
_entity.type
_entity.pdbx_description
1 polymer ?
#
loop_
_entity_poly.entity_id
_entity_poly.type
_entity_poly.pdbx_seq_one_letter_code
_entity_poly.pdbx_strand_id
1 'polypeptide(L)'
;MMLVNELFFRRTEFLQGIGWIYLPAGTRLLCTLMFGEAGALGLLISGWAACYWYYFPGDALRATSGTIAGALGPYLIYLLAQSRLGLRSSLSNLTPRKLLICALGCSVASPLLHHLWFAIHGEANLLPGLLVMFIGDLAGTLIVLYTAKWLLSRLPRPA
;
A
#
# COMPACT_ATOMS: atom_id res chain seq x y z
N MET A 1 -2.40 2.11 -11.66
CA MET A 1 -2.78 0.99 -10.76
C MET A 1 -4.13 1.22 -10.10
N MET A 2 -4.43 2.42 -9.60
CA MET A 2 -5.78 2.74 -9.11
C MET A 2 -6.89 2.53 -10.17
N LEU A 3 -6.72 3.07 -11.38
CA LEU A 3 -7.69 2.87 -12.47
C LEU A 3 -7.88 1.39 -12.86
N VAL A 4 -6.79 0.62 -12.87
CA VAL A 4 -6.79 -0.82 -13.13
C VAL A 4 -7.53 -1.56 -12.01
N ASN A 5 -7.32 -1.14 -10.76
CA ASN A 5 -8.03 -1.71 -9.63
C ASN A 5 -9.55 -1.53 -9.78
N GLU A 6 -10.00 -0.32 -10.12
CA GLU A 6 -11.42 -0.08 -10.37
C GLU A 6 -11.95 -0.86 -11.58
N LEU A 7 -11.23 -0.88 -12.70
CA LEU A 7 -11.69 -1.59 -13.90
C LEU A 7 -11.90 -3.10 -13.68
N PHE A 8 -11.02 -3.75 -12.93
CA PHE A 8 -11.04 -5.20 -12.75
C PHE A 8 -11.71 -5.66 -11.44
N PHE A 9 -11.66 -4.85 -10.38
CA PHE A 9 -12.10 -5.26 -9.02
C PHE A 9 -13.29 -4.47 -8.47
N ARG A 10 -13.91 -3.58 -9.26
CA ARG A 10 -15.13 -2.85 -8.85
C ARG A 10 -16.30 -3.74 -8.41
N ARG A 11 -16.38 -4.99 -8.89
CA ARG A 11 -17.40 -5.97 -8.42
C ARG A 11 -17.05 -6.65 -7.09
N THR A 12 -15.82 -6.48 -6.60
CA THR A 12 -15.32 -7.06 -5.33
C THR A 12 -15.10 -5.98 -4.26
N GLU A 13 -15.71 -4.81 -4.42
CA GLU A 13 -15.68 -3.75 -3.41
C GLU A 13 -16.73 -4.02 -2.33
N PHE A 14 -16.30 -4.01 -1.07
CA PHE A 14 -17.19 -4.06 0.08
C PHE A 14 -17.68 -2.66 0.45
N LEU A 15 -16.79 -1.67 0.36
CA LEU A 15 -17.03 -0.23 0.47
C LEU A 15 -16.15 0.49 -0.55
N GLN A 16 -16.48 1.74 -0.90
CA GLN A 16 -15.69 2.54 -1.85
C GLN A 16 -14.24 2.67 -1.35
N GLY A 17 -13.28 2.12 -2.10
CA GLY A 17 -11.86 2.07 -1.71
C GLY A 17 -11.45 0.91 -0.78
N ILE A 18 -12.38 0.03 -0.38
CA ILE A 18 -12.12 -1.19 0.40
C ILE A 18 -12.61 -2.39 -0.41
N GLY A 19 -11.69 -3.00 -1.16
CA GLY A 19 -11.94 -4.20 -1.96
C GLY A 19 -11.25 -5.44 -1.39
N TRP A 20 -11.79 -6.61 -1.70
CA TRP A 20 -11.17 -7.91 -1.38
C TRP A 20 -9.83 -8.14 -2.07
N ILE A 21 -9.53 -7.36 -3.11
CA ILE A 21 -8.23 -7.27 -3.77
C ILE A 21 -7.94 -5.78 -4.00
N TYR A 22 -6.82 -5.29 -3.45
CA TYR A 22 -6.42 -3.88 -3.56
C TYR A 22 -4.98 -3.74 -4.06
N LEU A 23 -4.82 -3.73 -5.39
CA LEU A 23 -3.51 -3.60 -6.05
C LEU A 23 -2.70 -2.36 -5.64
N PRO A 24 -3.31 -1.19 -5.35
CA PRO A 24 -2.55 -0.02 -4.95
C PRO A 24 -1.73 -0.21 -3.67
N ALA A 25 -2.10 -1.11 -2.75
CA ALA A 25 -1.28 -1.46 -1.59
C ALA A 25 0.10 -2.01 -2.00
N GLY A 26 0.11 -2.98 -2.92
CA GLY A 26 1.34 -3.57 -3.41
C GLY A 26 2.24 -2.59 -4.14
N THR A 27 1.65 -1.70 -4.93
CA THR A 27 2.42 -0.71 -5.68
C THR A 27 3.06 0.32 -4.77
N ARG A 28 2.36 0.72 -3.69
CA ARG A 28 2.92 1.60 -2.68
C ARG A 28 4.13 0.97 -2.03
N LEU A 29 4.00 -0.27 -1.54
CA LEU A 29 5.14 -0.99 -0.96
C LEU A 29 6.30 -1.14 -1.95
N LEU A 30 6.02 -1.52 -3.20
CA LEU A 30 7.04 -1.66 -4.23
C LEU A 30 7.79 -0.34 -4.49
N CYS A 31 7.08 0.77 -4.64
CA CYS A 31 7.67 2.09 -4.82
C CYS A 31 8.54 2.49 -3.62
N THR A 32 8.07 2.26 -2.39
CA THR A 32 8.84 2.59 -1.19
C THR A 32 10.07 1.71 -1.03
N LEU A 33 10.00 0.43 -1.39
CA LEU A 33 11.17 -0.45 -1.37
C LEU A 33 12.20 -0.01 -2.41
N MET A 34 11.77 0.34 -3.62
CA MET A 34 12.68 0.69 -4.72
C MET A 34 13.32 2.07 -4.56
N PHE A 35 12.56 3.04 -4.06
CA PHE A 35 12.98 4.46 -4.04
C PHE A 35 13.12 5.03 -2.62
N GLY A 36 12.91 4.22 -1.57
CA GLY A 36 13.01 4.64 -0.17
C GLY A 36 12.12 5.86 0.13
N GLU A 37 12.73 6.89 0.71
CA GLU A 37 12.08 8.16 1.06
C GLU A 37 11.50 8.89 -0.15
N ALA A 38 12.23 8.92 -1.27
CA ALA A 38 11.74 9.53 -2.50
C ALA A 38 10.49 8.81 -3.04
N GLY A 39 10.43 7.49 -2.85
CA GLY A 39 9.24 6.69 -3.15
C GLY A 39 8.05 7.08 -2.27
N ALA A 40 8.25 7.24 -0.96
CA ALA A 40 7.20 7.67 -0.04
C ALA A 40 6.67 9.08 -0.36
N LEU A 41 7.56 10.03 -0.69
CA LEU A 41 7.18 11.38 -1.09
C LEU A 41 6.39 11.38 -2.41
N GLY A 42 6.83 10.60 -3.41
CA GLY A 42 6.10 10.45 -4.67
C GLY A 42 4.70 9.86 -4.46
N LEU A 43 4.55 8.89 -3.56
CA LEU A 43 3.26 8.33 -3.17
C LEU A 43 2.36 9.35 -2.46
N LEU A 44 2.92 10.20 -1.61
CA LEU A 44 2.17 11.25 -0.93
C LEU A 44 1.63 12.27 -1.94
N ILE A 45 2.49 12.77 -2.83
CA ILE A 45 2.12 13.76 -3.86
C ILE A 45 1.08 13.19 -4.83
N SER A 46 1.32 11.98 -5.35
CA SER A 46 0.37 11.32 -6.24
C SER A 46 -0.94 10.94 -5.54
N GLY A 47 -0.87 10.58 -4.25
CA GLY A 47 -2.01 10.37 -3.39
C GLY A 47 -2.87 11.62 -3.29
N TRP A 48 -2.27 12.78 -2.99
CA TRP A 48 -3.00 14.05 -2.94
C TRP A 48 -3.68 14.36 -4.26
N ALA A 49 -2.97 14.23 -5.38
CA ALA A 49 -3.57 14.41 -6.70
C ALA A 49 -4.82 13.51 -6.89
N ALA A 50 -4.71 12.23 -6.58
CA ALA A 50 -5.83 11.30 -6.71
C ALA A 50 -6.98 11.61 -5.73
N CYS A 51 -6.69 11.93 -4.48
CA CYS A 51 -7.73 12.14 -3.48
C CYS A 51 -8.43 13.49 -3.62
N TYR A 52 -7.72 14.56 -3.96
CA TYR A 52 -8.33 15.88 -4.17
C TYR A 52 -9.16 15.97 -5.44
N TRP A 53 -8.76 15.28 -6.53
CA TRP A 53 -9.44 15.38 -7.82
C TRP A 53 -10.39 14.23 -8.14
N TYR A 54 -10.22 13.05 -7.55
CA TYR A 54 -10.99 11.85 -7.93
C TYR A 54 -11.82 11.27 -6.78
N TYR A 55 -11.21 10.96 -5.64
CA TYR A 55 -11.90 10.22 -4.57
C TYR A 55 -12.74 11.10 -3.63
N PHE A 56 -12.23 12.27 -3.24
CA PHE A 56 -12.85 13.13 -2.22
C PHE A 56 -12.87 14.60 -2.67
N PRO A 57 -13.48 14.92 -3.84
CA PRO A 57 -13.59 16.30 -4.27
C PRO A 57 -14.39 17.11 -3.22
N GLY A 58 -13.76 18.15 -2.66
CA GLY A 58 -14.38 19.02 -1.66
C GLY A 58 -14.15 18.65 -0.19
N ASP A 59 -13.53 17.51 0.12
CA ASP A 59 -13.17 17.11 1.50
C ASP A 59 -11.65 17.00 1.64
N ALA A 60 -11.01 18.16 1.79
CA ALA A 60 -9.56 18.30 1.89
C ALA A 60 -8.98 17.58 3.12
N LEU A 61 -9.74 17.52 4.22
CA LEU A 61 -9.29 16.89 5.45
C LEU A 61 -9.19 15.38 5.28
N ARG A 62 -10.24 14.74 4.72
CA ARG A 62 -10.26 13.31 4.43
C ARG A 62 -9.26 12.93 3.33
N ALA A 63 -9.13 13.77 2.31
CA ALA A 63 -8.13 13.58 1.26
C ALA A 63 -6.70 13.60 1.83
N THR A 64 -6.38 14.56 2.71
CA THR A 64 -5.05 14.69 3.29
C THR A 64 -4.74 13.57 4.28
N SER A 65 -5.68 13.23 5.16
CA SER A 65 -5.44 12.18 6.15
C SER A 65 -5.33 10.79 5.54
N GLY A 66 -6.20 10.46 4.57
CA GLY A 66 -6.16 9.19 3.86
C GLY A 66 -4.87 9.00 3.05
N THR A 67 -4.39 10.06 2.41
CA THR A 67 -3.13 10.02 1.65
C THR A 67 -1.91 9.89 2.53
N ILE A 68 -1.87 10.63 3.65
CA ILE A 68 -0.81 10.46 4.66
C ILE A 68 -0.83 9.04 5.22
N ALA A 69 -1.98 8.55 5.69
CA ALA A 69 -2.11 7.17 6.18
C ALA A 69 -1.68 6.14 5.13
N GLY A 70 -2.04 6.40 3.87
CA GLY A 70 -1.71 5.55 2.74
C GLY A 70 -0.23 5.49 2.39
N ALA A 71 0.52 6.59 2.53
CA ALA A 71 1.96 6.64 2.28
C ALA A 71 2.78 6.22 3.51
N LEU A 72 2.28 6.53 4.71
CA LEU A 72 2.98 6.28 5.98
C LEU A 72 3.11 4.80 6.29
N GLY A 73 2.07 3.98 6.04
CA GLY A 73 2.10 2.54 6.32
C GLY A 73 3.29 1.82 5.64
N PRO A 74 3.40 1.85 4.31
CA PRO A 74 4.53 1.26 3.59
C PRO A 74 5.89 1.82 4.03
N TYR A 75 5.97 3.12 4.32
CA TYR A 75 7.20 3.77 4.74
C TYR A 75 7.67 3.33 6.14
N LEU A 76 6.77 3.22 7.11
CA LEU A 76 7.09 2.68 8.44
C LEU A 76 7.62 1.25 8.35
N ILE A 77 7.01 0.43 7.49
CA ILE A 77 7.45 -0.95 7.27
C ILE A 77 8.81 -1.01 6.59
N TYR A 78 9.08 -0.10 5.64
CA TYR A 78 10.41 0.05 5.06
C TYR A 78 11.47 0.40 6.12
N LEU A 79 11.21 1.39 7.00
CA LEU A 79 12.11 1.75 8.09
C LEU A 79 12.32 0.60 9.10
N LEU A 80 11.24 -0.13 9.42
CA LEU A 80 11.31 -1.30 10.29
C LEU A 80 12.13 -2.43 9.65
N ALA A 81 11.97 -2.65 8.34
CA ALA A 81 12.75 -3.64 7.61
C ALA A 81 14.24 -3.26 7.55
N GLN A 82 14.57 -1.98 7.38
CA GLN A 82 15.96 -1.51 7.45
C GLN A 82 16.56 -1.74 8.84
N SER A 83 15.85 -1.30 9.90
CA SER A 83 16.36 -1.37 11.28
C SER A 83 16.38 -2.77 11.89
N ARG A 84 15.35 -3.59 11.66
CA ARG A 84 15.21 -4.93 12.29
C ARG A 84 15.64 -6.08 11.40
N LEU A 85 15.51 -5.96 10.09
CA LEU A 85 15.86 -7.02 9.13
C LEU A 85 17.16 -6.72 8.38
N GLY A 86 17.82 -5.60 8.70
CA GLY A 86 19.04 -5.15 8.04
C GLY A 86 18.86 -4.98 6.54
N LEU A 87 17.67 -4.56 6.08
CA LEU A 87 17.42 -4.33 4.66
C LEU A 87 18.32 -3.19 4.18
N ARG A 88 19.05 -3.41 3.09
CA ARG A 88 19.87 -2.37 2.45
C ARG A 88 19.01 -1.53 1.52
N SER A 89 19.31 -0.23 1.43
CA SER A 89 18.61 0.70 0.53
C SER A 89 18.77 0.32 -0.95
N SER A 90 19.83 -0.41 -1.31
CA SER A 90 20.02 -0.95 -2.66
C SER A 90 19.17 -2.19 -2.98
N LEU A 91 18.37 -2.68 -2.03
CA LEU A 91 17.61 -3.96 -2.11
C LEU A 91 18.46 -5.20 -2.42
N SER A 92 19.79 -5.09 -2.43
CA SER A 92 20.72 -6.18 -2.76
C SER A 92 20.60 -7.42 -1.87
N ASN A 93 20.09 -7.25 -0.64
CA ASN A 93 19.88 -8.34 0.32
C ASN A 93 18.39 -8.60 0.61
N LEU A 94 17.51 -8.20 -0.31
CA LEU A 94 16.08 -8.46 -0.24
C LEU A 94 15.83 -9.94 -0.52
N THR A 95 15.54 -10.71 0.52
CA THR A 95 15.18 -12.13 0.39
C THR A 95 13.66 -12.28 0.28
N PRO A 96 13.15 -13.40 -0.29
CA PRO A 96 11.71 -13.67 -0.32
C PRO A 96 11.06 -13.61 1.07
N ARG A 97 11.79 -14.03 2.11
CA ARG A 97 11.33 -13.95 3.50
C ARG A 97 11.16 -12.50 3.96
N LYS A 98 12.14 -11.62 3.71
CA LYS A 98 12.03 -10.19 4.05
C LYS A 98 10.89 -9.52 3.29
N LEU A 99 10.72 -9.88 2.02
CA LEU A 99 9.64 -9.38 1.18
C LEU A 99 8.25 -9.76 1.72
N LEU A 100 8.07 -11.01 2.14
CA LEU A 100 6.82 -11.47 2.77
C LEU A 100 6.54 -10.75 4.11
N ILE A 101 7.58 -10.54 4.93
CA ILE A 101 7.43 -9.78 6.18
C ILE A 101 7.01 -8.33 5.88
N CYS A 102 7.59 -7.68 4.87
CA CYS A 102 7.17 -6.35 4.46
C CYS A 102 5.74 -6.33 3.93
N ALA A 103 5.34 -7.34 3.14
CA ALA A 103 3.98 -7.45 2.63
C ALA A 103 2.95 -7.60 3.77
N LEU A 104 3.18 -8.51 4.71
CA LEU A 104 2.34 -8.70 5.88
C LEU A 104 2.30 -7.44 6.75
N GLY A 105 3.46 -6.85 7.03
CA GLY A 105 3.57 -5.62 7.81
C GLY A 105 2.77 -4.47 7.18
N CYS A 106 2.89 -4.28 5.86
CA CYS A 106 2.17 -3.22 5.15
C CYS A 106 0.66 -3.46 5.18
N SER A 107 0.25 -4.72 5.02
CA SER A 107 -1.17 -5.13 5.03
C SER A 107 -1.80 -5.01 6.41
N VAL A 108 -1.01 -4.94 7.49
CA VAL A 108 -1.50 -4.61 8.85
C VAL A 108 -1.43 -3.11 9.10
N ALA A 109 -0.31 -2.47 8.77
CA ALA A 109 -0.07 -1.06 9.06
C ALA A 109 -1.05 -0.14 8.33
N SER A 110 -1.32 -0.40 7.04
CA SER A 110 -2.24 0.43 6.27
C SER A 110 -3.67 0.39 6.83
N PRO A 111 -4.26 -0.79 7.13
CA PRO A 111 -5.58 -0.84 7.75
C PRO A 111 -5.67 -0.19 9.11
N LEU A 112 -4.68 -0.40 9.97
CA LEU A 112 -4.66 0.23 11.29
C LEU A 112 -4.60 1.76 11.20
N LEU A 113 -3.81 2.33 10.30
CA LEU A 113 -3.72 3.79 10.13
C LEU A 113 -5.03 4.41 9.63
N HIS A 114 -5.72 3.75 8.70
CA HIS A 114 -7.02 4.23 8.20
C HIS A 114 -8.12 4.06 9.25
N HIS A 115 -8.13 2.95 9.99
CA HIS A 115 -9.12 2.73 11.04
C HIS A 115 -8.86 3.56 12.29
N LEU A 116 -7.62 3.96 12.57
CA LEU A 116 -7.32 4.95 13.60
C LEU A 116 -7.97 6.30 13.26
N TRP A 117 -7.93 6.71 12.00
CA TRP A 117 -8.66 7.90 11.54
C TRP A 117 -10.17 7.75 11.72
N PHE A 118 -10.75 6.63 11.29
CA PHE A 118 -12.20 6.38 11.45
C PHE A 118 -12.64 6.29 12.90
N ALA A 119 -11.82 5.72 13.78
CA ALA A 119 -12.09 5.66 15.23
C ALA A 119 -12.10 7.04 15.88
N ILE A 120 -11.20 7.94 15.48
CA ILE A 120 -11.16 9.32 15.96
C ILE A 120 -12.40 10.11 15.50
N HIS A 121 -12.98 9.74 14.35
CA HIS A 121 -14.15 10.42 13.77
C HIS A 121 -15.49 9.73 14.08
N GLY A 122 -15.50 8.73 14.98
CA GLY A 122 -16.73 8.17 15.55
C GLY A 122 -17.51 7.22 14.64
N GLU A 123 -16.89 6.62 13.61
CA GLU A 123 -17.58 5.63 12.79
C GLU A 123 -17.81 4.30 13.53
N ALA A 124 -19.05 3.79 13.47
CA ALA A 124 -19.43 2.50 14.06
C ALA A 124 -19.11 1.33 13.11
N ASN A 125 -18.89 0.12 13.66
CA ASN A 125 -18.61 -1.13 12.91
C ASN A 125 -17.30 -1.13 12.10
N LEU A 126 -16.19 -0.76 12.74
CA LEU A 126 -14.84 -0.74 12.14
C LEU A 126 -14.25 -2.13 11.84
N LEU A 127 -14.67 -3.16 12.56
CA LEU A 127 -14.02 -4.48 12.52
C LEU A 127 -14.16 -5.21 11.16
N PRO A 128 -15.34 -5.26 10.53
CA PRO A 128 -15.48 -5.87 9.20
C PRO A 128 -14.67 -5.15 8.13
N GLY A 129 -14.69 -3.80 8.14
CA GLY A 129 -13.89 -3.00 7.20
C GLY A 129 -12.39 -3.23 7.35
N LEU A 130 -11.92 -3.35 8.59
CA LEU A 130 -10.50 -3.62 8.89
C LEU A 130 -10.06 -4.97 8.32
N LEU A 131 -10.88 -6.01 8.47
CA LEU A 131 -10.57 -7.35 7.96
C LEU A 131 -10.58 -7.40 6.42
N VAL A 132 -11.59 -6.79 5.78
CA VAL A 132 -11.64 -6.75 4.32
C VAL A 132 -10.44 -5.98 3.76
N MET A 133 -10.08 -4.85 4.38
CA MET A 133 -8.93 -4.07 3.94
C MET A 133 -7.61 -4.79 4.18
N PHE A 134 -7.46 -5.51 5.29
CA PHE A 134 -6.29 -6.37 5.53
C PHE A 134 -6.14 -7.45 4.44
N ILE A 135 -7.23 -8.14 4.11
CA ILE A 135 -7.23 -9.20 3.08
C ILE A 135 -6.94 -8.59 1.70
N GLY A 136 -7.59 -7.47 1.38
CA GLY A 136 -7.39 -6.73 0.14
C GLY A 136 -5.97 -6.25 -0.07
N ASP A 137 -5.39 -5.63 0.96
CA ASP A 137 -4.02 -5.15 0.96
C ASP A 137 -3.03 -6.31 0.84
N LEU A 138 -3.25 -7.42 1.56
CA LEU A 138 -2.38 -8.59 1.49
C LEU A 138 -2.42 -9.24 0.11
N ALA A 139 -3.61 -9.53 -0.40
CA ALA A 139 -3.79 -10.13 -1.72
C ALA A 139 -3.19 -9.24 -2.81
N GLY A 140 -3.53 -7.95 -2.80
CA GLY A 140 -3.03 -6.98 -3.77
C GLY A 140 -1.52 -6.82 -3.70
N THR A 141 -0.95 -6.81 -2.49
CA THR A 141 0.50 -6.73 -2.30
C THR A 141 1.22 -7.95 -2.84
N LEU A 142 0.75 -9.15 -2.53
CA LEU A 142 1.35 -10.37 -3.06
C LEU A 142 1.26 -10.41 -4.59
N ILE A 143 0.10 -10.10 -5.17
CA ILE A 143 -0.08 -10.06 -6.63
C ILE A 143 0.97 -9.15 -7.28
N VAL A 144 1.10 -7.91 -6.80
CA VAL A 144 2.05 -6.93 -7.38
C VAL A 144 3.49 -7.41 -7.22
N LEU A 145 3.87 -7.88 -6.04
CA LEU A 145 5.25 -8.29 -5.76
C LEU A 145 5.67 -9.53 -6.55
N TYR A 146 4.80 -10.54 -6.66
CA TYR A 146 5.08 -11.74 -7.46
C TYR A 146 5.05 -11.43 -8.96
N THR A 147 4.19 -10.54 -9.41
CA THR A 147 4.18 -10.06 -10.81
C THR A 147 5.48 -9.34 -11.14
N ALA A 148 5.94 -8.42 -10.27
CA ALA A 148 7.22 -7.72 -10.42
C ALA A 148 8.39 -8.71 -10.43
N LYS A 149 8.42 -9.67 -9.50
CA LYS A 149 9.45 -10.72 -9.46
C LYS A 149 9.46 -11.56 -10.75
N TRP A 150 8.29 -11.93 -11.25
CA TRP A 150 8.14 -12.69 -12.48
C TRP A 150 8.66 -11.89 -13.69
N LEU A 151 8.28 -10.62 -13.83
CA LEU A 151 8.78 -9.71 -14.87
C LEU A 151 10.32 -9.59 -14.81
N LEU A 152 10.88 -9.38 -13.62
CA LEU A 152 12.33 -9.30 -13.43
C LEU A 152 13.04 -10.60 -13.81
N SER A 153 12.42 -11.77 -13.55
CA SER A 153 12.99 -13.06 -13.97
C SER A 153 13.02 -13.28 -15.48
N ARG A 154 12.23 -12.50 -16.24
CA ARG A 154 12.20 -12.54 -17.71
C ARG A 154 13.20 -11.58 -18.35
N LEU A 155 13.76 -10.63 -17.60
CA LEU A 155 14.75 -9.71 -18.11
C LEU A 155 16.12 -10.39 -18.23
N PRO A 156 16.89 -10.12 -19.29
CA PRO A 156 18.28 -10.55 -19.37
C PRO A 156 19.05 -10.00 -18.17
N ARG A 157 19.84 -10.83 -17.49
CA ARG A 157 20.72 -10.33 -16.42
C ARG A 157 21.74 -9.38 -17.05
N PRO A 158 21.97 -8.18 -16.48
CA PRO A 158 23.07 -7.34 -16.93
C PRO A 158 24.39 -8.13 -16.76
N ALA A 159 25.18 -8.13 -17.83
CA ALA A 159 26.48 -8.80 -17.90
C ALA A 159 27.51 -8.16 -16.96
#